data_AF-A0A326U724-F1
#
_entry.id   AF-A0A326U724-F1
#
_cell.length_a   1.000
_cell.length_b   1.000
_cell.length_c   1.000
_cell.angle_alpha   90.00
_cell.angle_beta   90.00
_cell.angle_gamma   90.00
#
_symmetry.space_group_name_H-M   'P 1'
#
loop_
_entity.id
_entity.type
_entity.pdbx_description
1 polymer ?
#
loop_
_entity_poly.entity_id
_entity_poly.type
_entity_poly.pdbx_seq_one_letter_code
_entity_poly.pdbx_strand_id
1 'polypeptide(L)'
;MSWARAVIFAAGFFFVAAILIGQLPGYVYLKMTASTLEGFSQGCFALALTCLGIFAIIQTNVSLFDPKPIIPPAFFTALGSLLTVGGFAFAIWADLNLQFFPTADMSIAPILGGKFLWFQANSIDFVMVGLVAMTVGLAMVFYSRLAARERVNPDRSDPGTTPAVRWMIIIASLLVVLFMVAYMEISDAGLAHRLFPDDPDFGLKVVNLGAAIPLGIAILLGMFAFLLRLHYLMRPIRKKTMAPLYAVGAFGLAHLGLIFLVLAIALYPLLALLHYIPILGPYFTFCGNEAQVPSSCTFSQQAGYLVDAIVTSGFFFLLMGAIWAWKSHRYLVLIGSVVAVAAIAATTLMVHTGPDKVMVSMIFCAGMLILAAIWTAVSRREFAVVGEKNLGCLGQWLIFGTCLFIYLGAFAFFSIAPHSWEPETAPNIPFVAGAIIQAPLAAGATTPELAKGDAVVMLILMGVLALIQFYFLNRNRYKI
;
A
#
# COMPACT_ATOMS: atom_id res chain seq x y z
N MET A 1 9.10 11.85 27.45
CA MET A 1 7.92 11.36 26.70
C MET A 1 7.02 10.64 27.69
N SER A 2 5.69 10.81 27.67
CA SER A 2 4.84 9.82 28.35
C SER A 2 5.04 8.48 27.64
N TRP A 3 5.06 7.38 28.38
CA TRP A 3 5.37 6.05 27.81
C TRP A 3 4.38 5.66 26.70
N ALA A 4 3.12 6.10 26.80
CA ALA A 4 2.11 5.97 25.74
C ALA A 4 2.50 6.63 24.40
N ARG A 5 3.24 7.76 24.44
CA ARG A 5 3.77 8.45 23.25
C ARG A 5 4.89 7.65 22.58
N ALA A 6 5.76 7.06 23.38
CA ALA A 6 6.82 6.19 22.88
C ALA A 6 6.25 4.92 22.24
N VAL A 7 5.09 4.44 22.72
CA VAL A 7 4.46 3.22 22.20
C VAL A 7 3.62 3.45 20.95
N ILE A 8 2.88 4.56 20.83
CA ILE A 8 2.25 4.92 19.54
C ILE A 8 3.32 5.13 18.46
N PHE A 9 4.45 5.70 18.87
CA PHE A 9 5.62 5.84 18.01
C PHE A 9 6.20 4.46 17.69
N ALA A 10 6.46 3.60 18.68
CA ALA A 10 7.05 2.28 18.48
C ALA A 10 6.14 1.34 17.69
N ALA A 11 4.83 1.31 17.91
CA ALA A 11 3.89 0.46 17.17
C ALA A 11 3.69 0.94 15.73
N GLY A 12 3.56 2.25 15.54
CA GLY A 12 3.44 2.85 14.21
C GLY A 12 4.73 2.74 13.40
N PHE A 13 5.88 3.05 14.02
CA PHE A 13 7.19 2.79 13.43
C PHE A 13 7.49 1.31 13.30
N PHE A 14 6.91 0.44 14.12
CA PHE A 14 7.07 -1.00 13.97
C PHE A 14 6.36 -1.51 12.72
N PHE A 15 5.13 -1.08 12.42
CA PHE A 15 4.49 -1.45 11.14
C PHE A 15 5.29 -0.91 9.95
N VAL A 16 5.70 0.35 10.04
CA VAL A 16 6.53 0.98 9.02
C VAL A 16 7.88 0.27 8.89
N ALA A 17 8.52 -0.12 9.99
CA ALA A 17 9.81 -0.83 10.00
C ALA A 17 9.68 -2.30 9.58
N ALA A 18 8.66 -3.03 10.01
CA ALA A 18 8.44 -4.41 9.61
C ALA A 18 8.20 -4.52 8.11
N ILE A 19 7.43 -3.59 7.54
CA ILE A 19 7.18 -3.52 6.10
C ILE A 19 8.43 -3.01 5.34
N LEU A 20 9.08 -1.95 5.83
CA LEU A 20 10.17 -1.28 5.08
C LEU A 20 11.57 -1.89 5.31
N ILE A 21 11.83 -2.55 6.44
CA ILE A 21 13.13 -3.16 6.78
C ILE A 21 13.11 -4.67 6.51
N GLY A 22 11.94 -5.33 6.65
CA GLY A 22 11.83 -6.78 6.46
C GLY A 22 11.35 -7.21 5.07
N GLN A 23 10.33 -6.55 4.52
CA GLN A 23 9.61 -7.06 3.34
C GLN A 23 9.99 -6.34 2.04
N LEU A 24 10.09 -5.01 2.08
CA LEU A 24 10.44 -4.22 0.89
C LEU A 24 11.84 -4.50 0.34
N PRO A 25 12.89 -4.63 1.17
CA PRO A 25 14.23 -4.88 0.67
C PRO A 25 14.36 -6.26 0.02
N GLY A 26 13.78 -7.30 0.64
CA GLY A 26 13.69 -8.65 0.03
C GLY A 26 12.88 -8.67 -1.26
N TYR A 27 11.76 -7.92 -1.33
CA TYR A 27 11.02 -7.75 -2.58
C TYR A 27 11.90 -7.12 -3.69
N VAL A 28 12.64 -6.06 -3.37
CA VAL A 28 13.54 -5.40 -4.33
C VAL A 28 14.64 -6.36 -4.78
N TYR A 29 15.26 -7.09 -3.85
CA TYR A 29 16.25 -8.11 -4.15
C TYR A 29 15.72 -9.16 -5.14
N LEU A 30 14.57 -9.76 -4.83
CA LEU A 30 13.95 -10.80 -5.64
C LEU A 30 13.60 -10.29 -7.04
N LYS A 31 13.01 -9.09 -7.16
CA LYS A 31 12.66 -8.54 -8.48
C LYS A 31 13.86 -8.10 -9.30
N MET A 32 14.92 -7.61 -8.67
CA MET A 32 16.15 -7.25 -9.37
C MET A 32 16.90 -8.46 -9.92
N THR A 33 16.88 -9.57 -9.17
CA THR A 33 17.64 -10.79 -9.45
C THR A 33 16.81 -11.87 -10.15
N ALA A 34 15.52 -11.62 -10.38
CA ALA A 34 14.64 -12.48 -11.14
C ALA A 34 15.22 -12.77 -12.54
N SER A 35 14.75 -13.85 -13.17
CA SER A 35 15.19 -14.28 -14.51
C SER A 35 14.83 -13.29 -15.63
N THR A 36 13.96 -12.32 -15.33
CA THR A 36 13.60 -11.23 -16.23
C THR A 36 13.46 -9.91 -15.45
N LEU A 37 13.62 -8.77 -16.13
CA LEU A 37 13.42 -7.45 -15.53
C LEU A 37 11.96 -6.99 -15.54
N GLU A 38 11.05 -7.80 -16.06
CA GLU A 38 9.64 -7.47 -16.20
C GLU A 38 9.05 -7.00 -14.86
N GLY A 39 9.16 -7.83 -13.82
CA GLY A 39 8.62 -7.52 -12.50
C GLY A 39 9.29 -6.31 -11.84
N PHE A 40 10.58 -6.09 -12.09
CA PHE A 40 11.27 -4.91 -11.58
C PHE A 40 10.84 -3.62 -12.29
N SER A 41 10.64 -3.67 -13.61
CA SER A 41 10.14 -2.56 -14.41
C SER A 41 8.71 -2.20 -14.03
N GLN A 42 7.81 -3.20 -13.96
CA GLN A 42 6.43 -3.04 -13.49
C GLN A 42 6.39 -2.43 -12.08
N GLY A 43 7.21 -2.95 -11.17
CA GLY A 43 7.33 -2.44 -9.80
C GLY A 43 7.79 -0.98 -9.74
N CYS A 44 8.80 -0.61 -10.53
CA CYS A 44 9.28 0.78 -10.60
C CYS A 44 8.21 1.73 -11.16
N PHE A 45 7.47 1.33 -12.21
CA PHE A 45 6.35 2.12 -12.73
C PHE A 45 5.22 2.25 -11.71
N ALA A 46 4.85 1.16 -11.02
CA ALA A 46 3.81 1.19 -9.99
C ALA A 46 4.18 2.10 -8.81
N LEU A 47 5.43 2.02 -8.33
CA LEU A 47 5.96 2.90 -7.29
C LEU A 47 5.98 4.37 -7.75
N ALA A 48 6.44 4.63 -8.97
CA ALA A 48 6.48 5.96 -9.55
C ALA A 48 5.08 6.59 -9.60
N LEU A 49 4.12 5.88 -10.19
CA LEU A 49 2.75 6.37 -10.35
C LEU A 49 2.02 6.49 -9.01
N THR A 50 2.25 5.58 -8.07
CA THR A 50 1.67 5.69 -6.72
C THR A 50 2.18 6.93 -5.99
N CYS A 51 3.50 7.16 -6.00
CA CYS A 51 4.12 8.33 -5.38
C CYS A 51 3.63 9.64 -6.02
N LEU A 52 3.61 9.71 -7.36
CA LEU A 52 3.13 10.89 -8.08
C LEU A 52 1.63 11.11 -7.89
N GLY A 53 0.84 10.03 -7.84
CA GLY A 53 -0.60 10.09 -7.57
C GLY A 53 -0.90 10.64 -6.18
N ILE A 54 -0.24 10.14 -5.15
CA ILE A 54 -0.42 10.65 -3.78
C ILE A 54 0.10 12.09 -3.66
N PHE A 55 1.19 12.43 -4.35
CA PHE A 55 1.62 13.82 -4.48
C PHE A 55 0.52 14.71 -5.09
N ALA A 56 -0.15 14.28 -6.17
CA ALA A 56 -1.26 15.01 -6.77
C ALA A 56 -2.45 15.17 -5.79
N ILE A 57 -2.74 14.16 -4.98
CA ILE A 57 -3.76 14.22 -3.92
C ILE A 57 -3.36 15.27 -2.85
N ILE A 58 -2.10 15.27 -2.42
CA ILE A 58 -1.57 16.26 -1.48
C ILE A 58 -1.65 17.66 -2.07
N GLN A 59 -1.24 17.85 -3.32
CA GLN A 59 -1.27 19.14 -4.00
C GLN A 59 -2.70 19.67 -4.15
N THR A 60 -3.67 18.77 -4.39
CA THR A 60 -5.09 19.11 -4.37
C THR A 60 -5.53 19.61 -3.00
N ASN A 61 -5.12 18.93 -1.93
CA ASN A 61 -5.43 19.34 -0.57
C ASN A 61 -4.83 20.72 -0.24
N VAL A 62 -3.54 20.91 -0.52
CA VAL A 62 -2.85 22.19 -0.28
C VAL A 62 -3.53 23.31 -1.08
N SER A 63 -3.80 23.11 -2.37
CA SER A 63 -4.42 24.13 -3.23
C SER A 63 -5.82 24.55 -2.79
N LEU A 64 -6.60 23.64 -2.19
CA LEU A 64 -7.97 23.88 -1.74
C LEU A 64 -8.06 24.47 -0.34
N PHE A 65 -7.14 24.09 0.55
CA PHE A 65 -7.23 24.40 1.97
C PHE A 65 -6.12 25.33 2.48
N ASP A 66 -5.18 25.78 1.66
CA ASP A 66 -4.28 26.88 2.02
C ASP A 66 -5.10 28.14 2.39
N PRO A 67 -4.71 28.97 3.39
CA PRO A 67 -5.32 30.26 3.71
C PRO A 67 -5.70 31.16 2.53
N LYS A 68 -5.10 31.00 1.34
CA LYS A 68 -5.51 31.65 0.10
C LYS A 68 -5.62 30.62 -1.03
N PRO A 69 -6.77 29.94 -1.20
CA PRO A 69 -6.92 28.93 -2.25
C PRO A 69 -6.86 29.60 -3.63
N ILE A 70 -5.90 29.17 -4.45
CA ILE A 70 -5.64 29.74 -5.78
C ILE A 70 -6.65 29.20 -6.80
N ILE A 71 -7.06 27.94 -6.65
CA ILE A 71 -7.87 27.22 -7.64
C ILE A 71 -9.27 26.93 -7.05
N PRO A 72 -10.36 27.21 -7.79
CA PRO A 72 -11.71 26.95 -7.30
C PRO A 72 -11.99 25.44 -7.17
N PRO A 73 -12.80 25.00 -6.18
CA PRO A 73 -13.14 23.59 -6.00
C PRO A 73 -13.78 22.94 -7.23
N ALA A 74 -14.56 23.70 -8.01
CA ALA A 74 -15.22 23.20 -9.22
C ALA A 74 -14.23 22.63 -10.24
N PHE A 75 -13.02 23.21 -10.36
CA PHE A 75 -11.97 22.71 -11.24
C PHE A 75 -11.52 21.31 -10.84
N PHE A 76 -11.25 21.11 -9.54
CA PHE A 76 -10.87 19.81 -9.00
C PHE A 76 -12.01 18.78 -9.06
N THR A 77 -13.27 19.21 -8.93
CA THR A 77 -14.42 18.31 -9.14
C THR A 77 -14.51 17.86 -10.60
N ALA A 78 -14.38 18.77 -11.57
CA ALA A 78 -14.44 18.44 -12.99
C ALA A 78 -13.29 17.51 -13.41
N LEU A 79 -12.04 17.90 -13.12
CA LEU A 79 -10.87 17.08 -13.43
C LEU A 79 -10.89 15.74 -12.68
N GLY A 80 -11.28 15.76 -11.39
CA GLY A 80 -11.39 14.54 -10.60
C GLY A 80 -12.46 13.58 -11.13
N SER A 81 -13.60 14.10 -11.63
CA SER A 81 -14.64 13.26 -12.23
C SER A 81 -14.18 12.60 -13.53
N LEU A 82 -13.45 13.33 -14.38
CA LEU A 82 -12.85 12.80 -15.61
C LEU A 82 -11.83 11.70 -15.30
N LEU A 83 -10.94 11.95 -14.33
CA LEU A 83 -9.94 10.95 -13.91
C LEU A 83 -10.58 9.73 -13.25
N THR A 84 -11.66 9.91 -12.48
CA THR A 84 -12.38 8.80 -11.84
C THR A 84 -13.01 7.89 -12.89
N VAL A 85 -13.85 8.47 -13.77
CA VAL A 85 -14.59 7.69 -14.78
C VAL A 85 -13.64 7.14 -15.83
N GLY A 86 -12.71 7.98 -16.31
CA GLY A 86 -11.70 7.58 -17.29
C GLY A 86 -10.76 6.52 -16.75
N GLY A 87 -10.25 6.68 -15.52
CA GLY A 87 -9.38 5.70 -14.88
C GLY A 87 -10.07 4.36 -14.62
N PHE A 88 -11.33 4.38 -14.16
CA PHE A 88 -12.12 3.16 -13.96
C PHE A 88 -12.44 2.44 -15.28
N ALA A 89 -12.89 3.19 -16.30
CA ALA A 89 -13.17 2.62 -17.62
C ALA A 89 -11.89 2.05 -18.27
N PHE A 90 -10.75 2.74 -18.11
CA PHE A 90 -9.46 2.27 -18.60
C PHE A 90 -8.99 1.01 -17.86
N ALA A 91 -9.15 0.94 -16.54
CA ALA A 91 -8.81 -0.25 -15.76
C ALA A 91 -9.64 -1.48 -16.19
N ILE A 92 -10.96 -1.33 -16.36
CA ILE A 92 -11.81 -2.42 -16.85
C ILE A 92 -11.43 -2.83 -18.27
N TRP A 93 -11.22 -1.85 -19.16
CA TRP A 93 -10.82 -2.15 -20.53
C TRP A 93 -9.48 -2.90 -20.58
N ALA A 94 -8.51 -2.49 -19.76
CA ALA A 94 -7.20 -3.12 -19.67
C ALA A 94 -7.32 -4.56 -19.16
N ASP A 95 -8.06 -4.79 -18.07
CA ASP A 95 -8.27 -6.13 -17.48
C ASP A 95 -8.91 -7.12 -18.47
N LEU A 96 -9.86 -6.64 -19.28
CA LEU A 96 -10.58 -7.45 -20.26
C LEU A 96 -9.83 -7.67 -21.57
N ASN A 97 -8.90 -6.78 -21.95
CA ASN A 97 -8.26 -6.81 -23.28
C ASN A 97 -6.73 -6.86 -23.19
N LEU A 98 -6.12 -5.82 -22.62
CA LEU A 98 -4.68 -5.61 -22.68
C LEU A 98 -4.19 -5.04 -21.34
N GLN A 99 -3.95 -5.92 -20.37
CA GLN A 99 -3.44 -5.54 -19.06
C GLN A 99 -1.95 -5.14 -19.15
N PHE A 100 -1.15 -5.91 -19.89
CA PHE A 100 0.30 -5.74 -19.94
C PHE A 100 0.76 -5.19 -21.28
N PHE A 101 1.64 -4.18 -21.24
CA PHE A 101 2.17 -3.50 -22.42
C PHE A 101 3.68 -3.25 -22.30
N PRO A 102 4.44 -3.29 -23.41
CA PRO A 102 4.10 -3.82 -24.74
C PRO A 102 3.91 -5.34 -24.73
N THR A 103 3.10 -5.92 -25.63
CA THR A 103 2.95 -7.38 -25.71
C THR A 103 4.20 -8.04 -26.29
N ALA A 104 4.36 -9.36 -26.07
CA ALA A 104 5.48 -10.14 -26.60
C ALA A 104 5.58 -10.09 -28.14
N ASP A 105 4.44 -9.99 -28.83
CA ASP A 105 4.35 -9.96 -30.29
C ASP A 105 4.44 -8.55 -30.89
N MET A 106 4.35 -7.51 -30.05
CA MET A 106 4.42 -6.13 -30.48
C MET A 106 5.86 -5.70 -30.73
N SER A 107 6.13 -5.08 -31.88
CA SER A 107 7.42 -4.47 -32.18
C SER A 107 7.21 -3.09 -32.80
N ILE A 108 7.36 -2.05 -31.98
CA ILE A 108 7.17 -0.66 -32.40
C ILE A 108 8.42 0.12 -31.99
N ALA A 109 9.19 0.56 -32.98
CA ALA A 109 10.47 1.24 -32.80
C ALA A 109 11.41 0.54 -31.78
N PRO A 110 11.72 -0.75 -31.95
CA PRO A 110 12.55 -1.49 -31.00
C PRO A 110 13.99 -0.95 -30.97
N ILE A 111 14.54 -0.75 -29.77
CA ILE A 111 15.91 -0.31 -29.50
C ILE A 111 16.45 -1.16 -28.35
N LEU A 112 17.75 -1.49 -28.31
CA LEU A 112 18.36 -2.26 -27.20
C LEU A 112 17.56 -3.52 -26.83
N GLY A 113 17.13 -4.30 -27.83
CA GLY A 113 16.39 -5.56 -27.60
C GLY A 113 14.98 -5.42 -27.01
N GLY A 114 14.46 -4.19 -26.85
CA GLY A 114 13.09 -3.94 -26.39
C GLY A 114 12.03 -4.16 -27.46
N LYS A 115 10.77 -4.27 -27.03
CA LYS A 115 9.58 -4.47 -27.89
C LYS A 115 8.93 -3.14 -28.30
N PHE A 116 8.83 -2.20 -27.36
CA PHE A 116 8.46 -0.82 -27.61
C PHE A 116 9.60 0.07 -27.12
N LEU A 117 10.28 0.78 -28.02
CA LEU A 117 11.57 1.41 -27.68
C LEU A 117 12.50 0.36 -27.06
N TRP A 118 13.05 0.65 -25.89
CA TRP A 118 13.87 -0.28 -25.11
C TRP A 118 13.10 -0.93 -23.94
N PHE A 119 11.77 -0.89 -23.93
CA PHE A 119 10.98 -1.57 -22.90
C PHE A 119 10.85 -3.07 -23.18
N GLN A 120 10.93 -3.86 -22.10
CA GLN A 120 10.62 -5.29 -22.15
C GLN A 120 9.15 -5.52 -22.49
N ALA A 121 8.83 -6.69 -23.04
CA ALA A 121 7.45 -7.19 -23.03
C ALA A 121 6.86 -7.12 -21.61
N ASN A 122 5.58 -6.78 -21.52
CA ASN A 122 4.77 -6.68 -20.32
C ASN A 122 5.25 -5.67 -19.26
N SER A 123 6.19 -4.78 -19.56
CA SER A 123 6.80 -3.88 -18.57
C SER A 123 5.85 -2.90 -17.87
N ILE A 124 4.70 -2.57 -18.47
CA ILE A 124 3.72 -1.61 -17.98
C ILE A 124 2.40 -2.34 -17.76
N ASP A 125 1.85 -2.22 -16.55
CA ASP A 125 0.49 -2.67 -16.23
C ASP A 125 -0.50 -1.50 -16.39
N PHE A 126 -1.41 -1.61 -17.36
CA PHE A 126 -2.45 -0.62 -17.65
C PHE A 126 -3.60 -0.64 -16.65
N VAL A 127 -3.89 -1.78 -16.00
CA VAL A 127 -4.87 -1.84 -14.90
C VAL A 127 -4.36 -0.97 -13.75
N MET A 128 -3.08 -1.09 -13.39
CA MET A 128 -2.44 -0.23 -12.38
C MET A 128 -2.55 1.26 -12.74
N VAL A 129 -2.25 1.64 -13.98
CA VAL A 129 -2.37 3.04 -14.44
C VAL A 129 -3.81 3.56 -14.26
N GLY A 130 -4.80 2.75 -14.66
CA GLY A 130 -6.22 3.08 -14.50
C GLY A 130 -6.63 3.24 -13.03
N LEU A 131 -6.18 2.32 -12.16
CA LEU A 131 -6.47 2.36 -10.72
C LEU A 131 -5.83 3.57 -10.03
N VAL A 132 -4.60 3.96 -10.40
CA VAL A 132 -3.96 5.19 -9.88
C VAL A 132 -4.76 6.43 -10.32
N ALA A 133 -5.08 6.53 -11.61
CA ALA A 133 -5.88 7.66 -12.12
C ALA A 133 -7.25 7.76 -11.44
N MET A 134 -7.93 6.62 -11.26
CA MET A 134 -9.20 6.54 -10.55
C MET A 134 -9.06 7.01 -9.10
N THR A 135 -8.04 6.54 -8.38
CA THR A 135 -7.81 6.88 -6.97
C THR A 135 -7.54 8.37 -6.79
N VAL A 136 -6.70 8.95 -7.64
CA VAL A 136 -6.44 10.40 -7.67
C VAL A 136 -7.73 11.17 -7.95
N GLY A 137 -8.48 10.76 -8.97
CA GLY A 137 -9.75 11.38 -9.33
C GLY A 137 -10.75 11.40 -8.20
N LEU A 138 -10.94 10.26 -7.53
CA LEU A 138 -11.86 10.13 -6.39
C LEU A 138 -11.46 11.03 -5.23
N ALA A 139 -10.16 11.09 -4.91
CA ALA A 139 -9.66 11.96 -3.86
C ALA A 139 -9.83 13.45 -4.20
N MET A 140 -9.67 13.84 -5.48
CA MET A 140 -9.91 15.23 -5.94
C MET A 140 -11.40 15.62 -5.82
N VAL A 141 -12.31 14.75 -6.27
CA VAL A 141 -13.76 14.96 -6.10
C VAL A 141 -14.10 15.05 -4.61
N PHE A 142 -13.54 14.17 -3.79
CA PHE A 142 -13.76 14.13 -2.37
C PHE A 142 -13.36 15.44 -1.67
N TYR A 143 -12.10 15.87 -1.83
CA TYR A 143 -11.61 17.09 -1.19
C TYR A 143 -12.24 18.36 -1.75
N SER A 144 -12.56 18.41 -3.04
CA SER A 144 -13.23 19.58 -3.63
C SER A 144 -14.66 19.75 -3.10
N ARG A 145 -15.42 18.66 -2.96
CA ARG A 145 -16.75 18.69 -2.33
C ARG A 145 -16.67 19.08 -0.86
N LEU A 146 -15.65 18.59 -0.14
CA LEU A 146 -15.40 18.98 1.24
C LEU A 146 -15.09 20.48 1.36
N ALA A 147 -14.21 21.01 0.51
CA ALA A 147 -13.85 22.43 0.47
C ALA A 147 -15.05 23.33 0.11
N ALA A 148 -15.89 22.91 -0.84
CA ALA A 148 -17.11 23.63 -1.20
C ALA A 148 -18.09 23.72 -0.02
N ARG A 149 -18.27 22.62 0.74
CA ARG A 149 -19.13 22.61 1.93
C ARG A 149 -18.59 23.50 3.05
N GLU A 150 -17.29 23.54 3.29
CA GLU A 150 -16.68 24.42 4.30
C GLU A 150 -16.90 25.92 4.00
N ARG A 151 -17.03 26.30 2.73
CA ARG A 151 -17.35 27.69 2.34
C ARG A 151 -18.78 28.07 2.71
N VAL A 152 -19.71 27.13 2.65
CA VAL A 152 -21.15 27.36 2.89
C VAL A 152 -21.49 27.27 4.37
N ASN A 153 -20.90 26.30 5.08
CA ASN A 153 -21.07 26.15 6.53
C ASN A 153 -19.71 26.26 7.22
N PRO A 154 -19.34 27.47 7.72
CA PRO A 154 -18.05 27.71 8.33
C PRO A 154 -17.98 27.15 9.76
N ASP A 155 -18.99 26.43 10.24
CA ASP A 155 -19.00 25.92 11.60
C ASP A 155 -17.72 25.12 11.90
N ARG A 156 -17.01 25.62 12.92
CA ARG A 156 -15.69 25.15 13.33
C ARG A 156 -15.79 24.06 14.38
N SER A 157 -17.01 23.74 14.82
CA SER A 157 -17.26 22.62 15.72
C SER A 157 -16.83 21.31 15.05
N ASP A 158 -15.75 20.73 15.56
CA ASP A 158 -15.32 19.38 15.22
C ASP A 158 -15.64 18.52 16.44
N PRO A 159 -16.85 17.96 16.52
CA PRO A 159 -17.19 17.02 17.57
C PRO A 159 -16.26 15.83 17.38
N GLY A 160 -15.19 15.79 18.17
CA GLY A 160 -14.09 14.86 18.02
C GLY A 160 -14.58 13.46 17.69
N THR A 161 -14.20 12.98 16.50
CA THR A 161 -14.69 11.74 15.85
C THR A 161 -16.11 11.85 15.27
N THR A 162 -16.21 12.38 14.05
CA THR A 162 -17.47 12.35 13.29
C THR A 162 -18.01 10.91 13.20
N PRO A 163 -19.29 10.67 13.52
CA PRO A 163 -19.92 9.35 13.42
C PRO A 163 -19.69 8.68 12.07
N ALA A 164 -19.62 9.46 10.99
CA ALA A 164 -19.30 9.00 9.65
C ALA A 164 -17.96 8.23 9.59
N VAL A 165 -16.88 8.77 10.16
CA VAL A 165 -15.58 8.08 10.14
C VAL A 165 -15.62 6.77 10.93
N ARG A 166 -16.35 6.74 12.05
CA ARG A 166 -16.49 5.51 12.83
C ARG A 166 -17.23 4.43 12.03
N TRP A 167 -18.35 4.78 11.41
CA TRP A 167 -19.12 3.85 10.59
C TRP A 167 -18.35 3.37 9.36
N MET A 168 -17.63 4.25 8.66
CA MET A 168 -16.78 3.85 7.53
C MET A 168 -15.71 2.84 7.95
N ILE A 169 -15.01 3.08 9.07
CA ILE A 169 -14.00 2.14 9.58
C ILE A 169 -14.66 0.82 10.00
N ILE A 170 -15.77 0.85 10.73
CA ILE A 170 -16.47 -0.38 11.17
C ILE A 170 -16.92 -1.21 9.97
N ILE A 171 -17.56 -0.59 8.98
CA ILE A 171 -18.04 -1.29 7.79
C ILE A 171 -16.86 -1.83 6.98
N ALA A 172 -15.81 -1.03 6.78
CA ALA A 172 -14.61 -1.49 6.08
C ALA A 172 -13.95 -2.68 6.78
N SER A 173 -13.79 -2.62 8.11
CA SER A 173 -13.24 -3.74 8.90
C SER A 173 -14.12 -4.98 8.82
N LEU A 174 -15.45 -4.84 8.90
CA LEU A 174 -16.38 -5.97 8.77
C LEU A 174 -16.28 -6.61 7.40
N LEU A 175 -16.25 -5.82 6.32
CA LEU A 175 -16.10 -6.34 4.95
C LEU A 175 -14.79 -7.11 4.78
N VAL A 176 -13.67 -6.57 5.27
CA VAL A 176 -12.37 -7.26 5.21
C VAL A 176 -12.39 -8.56 6.01
N VAL A 177 -12.88 -8.54 7.26
CA VAL A 177 -12.90 -9.74 8.10
C VAL A 177 -13.83 -10.81 7.52
N LEU A 178 -15.04 -10.45 7.07
CA LEU A 178 -15.96 -11.38 6.44
C LEU A 178 -15.37 -11.98 5.16
N PHE A 179 -14.72 -11.15 4.35
CA PHE A 179 -14.04 -11.63 3.15
C PHE A 179 -12.92 -12.62 3.50
N MET A 180 -12.09 -12.30 4.49
CA MET A 180 -10.99 -13.17 4.92
C MET A 180 -11.48 -14.51 5.45
N VAL A 181 -12.58 -14.53 6.22
CA VAL A 181 -13.22 -15.77 6.66
C VAL A 181 -13.76 -16.55 5.46
N ALA A 182 -14.41 -15.90 4.51
CA ALA A 182 -14.90 -16.57 3.30
C ALA A 182 -13.74 -17.14 2.45
N TYR A 183 -12.65 -16.39 2.30
CA TYR A 183 -11.45 -16.79 1.55
C TYR A 183 -10.70 -17.95 2.22
N MET A 184 -10.72 -18.01 3.55
CA MET A 184 -10.22 -19.18 4.29
C MET A 184 -11.00 -20.45 3.94
N GLU A 185 -12.32 -20.36 3.77
CA GLU A 185 -13.19 -21.50 3.49
C GLU A 185 -13.27 -21.85 1.99
N ILE A 186 -13.19 -20.86 1.11
CA ILE A 186 -13.43 -20.97 -0.33
C ILE A 186 -12.25 -20.36 -1.09
N SER A 187 -11.48 -21.20 -1.79
CA SER A 187 -10.49 -20.71 -2.75
C SER A 187 -11.19 -20.13 -3.98
N ASP A 188 -10.70 -18.99 -4.44
CA ASP A 188 -11.05 -18.33 -5.70
C ASP A 188 -10.84 -19.24 -6.91
N ALA A 189 -9.67 -19.86 -7.03
CA ALA A 189 -9.36 -20.82 -8.09
C ALA A 189 -10.26 -22.07 -8.01
N GLY A 190 -10.52 -22.56 -6.80
CA GLY A 190 -11.44 -23.69 -6.58
C GLY A 190 -12.89 -23.36 -6.98
N LEU A 191 -13.36 -22.16 -6.64
CA LEU A 191 -14.70 -21.69 -6.99
C LEU A 191 -14.82 -21.45 -8.50
N ALA A 192 -13.80 -20.86 -9.13
CA ALA A 192 -13.73 -20.65 -10.57
C ALA A 192 -13.88 -21.97 -11.34
N HIS A 193 -13.12 -23.00 -10.94
CA HIS A 193 -13.15 -24.30 -11.58
C HIS A 193 -14.52 -25.01 -11.43
N ARG A 194 -15.24 -24.77 -10.32
CA ARG A 194 -16.59 -25.33 -10.12
C ARG A 194 -17.68 -24.61 -10.91
N LEU A 195 -17.58 -23.28 -11.06
CA LEU A 195 -18.58 -22.47 -11.77
C LEU A 195 -18.39 -22.51 -13.29
N PHE A 196 -17.14 -22.55 -13.74
CA PHE A 196 -16.76 -22.53 -15.16
C PHE A 196 -15.78 -23.69 -15.44
N PRO A 197 -16.27 -24.94 -15.51
CA PRO A 197 -15.39 -26.10 -15.74
C PRO A 197 -14.72 -26.08 -17.11
N ASP A 198 -15.38 -25.49 -18.12
CA ASP A 198 -14.90 -25.47 -19.51
C ASP A 198 -13.87 -24.35 -19.78
N ASP A 199 -13.87 -23.28 -18.97
CA ASP A 199 -12.94 -22.15 -19.09
C ASP A 199 -12.60 -21.59 -17.69
N PRO A 200 -11.66 -22.24 -16.97
CA PRO A 200 -11.32 -21.86 -15.60
C PRO A 200 -10.61 -20.50 -15.51
N ASP A 201 -9.90 -20.07 -16.55
CA ASP A 201 -9.20 -18.78 -16.58
C ASP A 201 -10.19 -17.62 -16.67
N PHE A 202 -11.20 -17.74 -17.54
CA PHE A 202 -12.32 -16.81 -17.56
C PHE A 202 -13.09 -16.85 -16.24
N GLY A 203 -13.34 -18.04 -15.70
CA GLY A 203 -14.00 -18.22 -14.40
C GLY A 203 -13.27 -17.51 -13.26
N LEU A 204 -11.94 -17.56 -13.23
CA LEU A 204 -11.12 -16.88 -12.22
C LEU A 204 -11.27 -15.36 -12.30
N LYS A 205 -11.27 -14.79 -13.52
CA LYS A 205 -11.52 -13.36 -13.73
C LYS A 205 -12.90 -12.95 -13.19
N VAL A 206 -13.94 -13.74 -13.46
CA VAL A 206 -15.31 -13.46 -12.99
C VAL A 206 -15.42 -13.54 -11.47
N VAL A 207 -14.84 -14.58 -10.86
CA VAL A 207 -14.82 -14.74 -9.39
C VAL A 207 -14.05 -13.60 -8.74
N ASN A 208 -12.88 -13.24 -9.27
CA ASN A 208 -12.07 -12.12 -8.79
C ASN A 208 -12.82 -10.79 -8.92
N LEU A 209 -13.53 -10.55 -10.02
CA LEU A 209 -14.34 -9.34 -10.17
C LEU A 209 -15.45 -9.27 -9.14
N GLY A 210 -16.15 -10.37 -8.88
CA GLY A 210 -17.20 -10.45 -7.85
C GLY A 210 -16.64 -10.22 -6.44
N ALA A 211 -15.50 -10.83 -6.13
CA ALA A 211 -14.76 -10.67 -4.88
C ALA A 211 -14.16 -9.27 -4.70
N ALA A 212 -13.78 -8.61 -5.80
CA ALA A 212 -13.26 -7.25 -5.80
C ALA A 212 -14.28 -6.20 -5.36
N ILE A 213 -15.59 -6.45 -5.52
CA ILE A 213 -16.63 -5.49 -5.14
C ILE A 213 -16.62 -5.19 -3.63
N PRO A 214 -16.80 -6.17 -2.72
CA PRO A 214 -16.78 -5.90 -1.28
C PRO A 214 -15.43 -5.37 -0.80
N LEU A 215 -14.32 -5.87 -1.33
CA LEU A 215 -12.98 -5.36 -1.00
C LEU A 215 -12.75 -3.94 -1.51
N GLY A 216 -13.20 -3.61 -2.71
CA GLY A 216 -13.14 -2.28 -3.29
C GLY A 216 -13.95 -1.27 -2.46
N ILE A 217 -15.14 -1.66 -2.00
CA ILE A 217 -15.92 -0.85 -1.05
C ILE A 217 -15.13 -0.65 0.25
N ALA A 218 -14.50 -1.69 0.78
CA ALA A 218 -13.69 -1.57 1.99
C ALA A 218 -12.48 -0.62 1.81
N ILE A 219 -11.78 -0.70 0.68
CA ILE A 219 -10.68 0.22 0.31
C ILE A 219 -11.19 1.66 0.22
N LEU A 220 -12.32 1.89 -0.48
CA LEU A 220 -12.89 3.23 -0.62
C LEU A 220 -13.31 3.83 0.74
N LEU A 221 -13.96 3.03 1.59
CA LEU A 221 -14.35 3.45 2.94
C LEU A 221 -13.13 3.73 3.81
N GLY A 222 -12.11 2.87 3.77
CA GLY A 222 -10.84 3.05 4.48
C GLY A 222 -10.10 4.31 4.01
N MET A 223 -10.01 4.51 2.69
CA MET A 223 -9.43 5.69 2.07
C MET A 223 -10.18 6.97 2.47
N PHE A 224 -11.51 7.03 2.32
CA PHE A 224 -12.27 8.23 2.68
C PHE A 224 -12.25 8.50 4.19
N ALA A 225 -12.24 7.47 5.04
CA ALA A 225 -12.01 7.61 6.47
C ALA A 225 -10.63 8.24 6.76
N PHE A 226 -9.59 7.77 6.09
CA PHE A 226 -8.24 8.33 6.17
C PHE A 226 -8.20 9.79 5.69
N LEU A 227 -8.74 10.11 4.51
CA LEU A 227 -8.73 11.47 3.94
C LEU A 227 -9.49 12.46 4.82
N LEU A 228 -10.66 12.07 5.35
CA LEU A 228 -11.39 12.88 6.32
C LEU A 228 -10.57 13.12 7.58
N ARG A 229 -9.89 12.09 8.09
CA ARG A 229 -9.06 12.22 9.29
C ARG A 229 -7.85 13.10 9.07
N LEU A 230 -7.18 12.95 7.94
CA LEU A 230 -6.06 13.81 7.55
C LEU A 230 -6.52 15.26 7.51
N HIS A 231 -7.68 15.55 6.90
CA HIS A 231 -8.28 16.89 6.91
C HIS A 231 -8.53 17.43 8.32
N TYR A 232 -9.18 16.65 9.20
CA TYR A 232 -9.46 17.05 10.58
C TYR A 232 -8.19 17.21 11.43
N LEU A 233 -7.12 16.47 11.14
CA LEU A 233 -5.83 16.65 11.80
C LEU A 233 -5.20 18.00 11.43
N MET A 234 -5.39 18.43 10.19
CA MET A 234 -4.83 19.68 9.69
C MET A 234 -5.65 20.92 10.05
N ARG A 235 -6.98 20.80 10.13
CA ARG A 235 -7.91 21.95 10.30
C ARG A 235 -7.59 22.86 11.51
N PRO A 236 -7.35 22.35 12.75
CA PRO A 236 -7.16 23.20 13.94
C PRO A 236 -5.82 23.94 13.98
N ILE A 237 -4.81 23.41 13.29
CA ILE A 237 -3.41 23.85 13.35
C ILE A 237 -2.83 24.03 11.95
N ARG A 238 -3.68 24.41 10.99
CA ARG A 238 -3.39 24.45 9.56
C ARG A 238 -2.07 25.14 9.22
N LYS A 239 -1.77 26.27 9.87
CA LYS A 239 -0.50 27.02 9.69
C LYS A 239 0.75 26.19 10.01
N LYS A 240 0.65 25.20 10.91
CA LYS A 240 1.74 24.32 11.33
C LYS A 240 1.79 23.00 10.56
N THR A 241 0.68 22.55 9.97
CA THR A 241 0.58 21.25 9.29
C THR A 241 0.70 21.34 7.77
N MET A 242 0.35 22.47 7.15
CA MET A 242 0.39 22.61 5.69
C MET A 242 1.81 22.59 5.12
N ALA A 243 2.77 23.28 5.75
CA ALA A 243 4.16 23.25 5.30
C ALA A 243 4.79 21.84 5.40
N PRO A 244 4.61 21.08 6.50
CA PRO A 244 5.01 19.67 6.54
C PRO A 244 4.32 18.78 5.51
N LEU A 245 3.01 18.97 5.26
CA LEU A 245 2.30 18.20 4.24
C LEU A 245 2.88 18.46 2.85
N TYR A 246 3.12 19.73 2.52
CA TYR A 246 3.79 20.11 1.28
C TYR A 246 5.20 19.53 1.20
N ALA A 247 5.97 19.56 2.29
CA ALA A 247 7.33 19.01 2.29
C ALA A 247 7.34 17.49 2.04
N VAL A 248 6.45 16.75 2.70
CA VAL A 248 6.31 15.30 2.48
C VAL A 248 5.83 14.99 1.05
N GLY A 249 4.89 15.77 0.51
CA GLY A 249 4.41 15.61 -0.85
C GLY A 249 5.46 15.96 -1.91
N ALA A 250 5.94 17.20 -1.89
CA ALA A 250 6.85 17.73 -2.90
C ALA A 250 8.28 17.16 -2.76
N PHE A 251 8.90 17.26 -1.58
CA PHE A 251 10.29 16.80 -1.39
C PHE A 251 10.40 15.29 -1.14
N GLY A 252 9.36 14.66 -0.59
CA GLY A 252 9.32 13.21 -0.41
C GLY A 252 8.78 12.51 -1.66
N LEU A 253 7.46 12.47 -1.80
CA LEU A 253 6.77 11.63 -2.77
C LEU A 253 7.03 12.02 -4.23
N ALA A 254 7.05 13.31 -4.57
CA ALA A 254 7.28 13.70 -5.97
C ALA A 254 8.70 13.36 -6.43
N HIS A 255 9.71 13.56 -5.57
CA HIS A 255 11.10 13.20 -5.88
C HIS A 255 11.27 11.69 -5.96
N LEU A 256 10.73 10.93 -5.01
CA LEU A 256 10.77 9.46 -5.06
C LEU A 256 10.06 8.93 -6.29
N GLY A 257 8.89 9.49 -6.63
CA GLY A 257 8.14 9.13 -7.82
C GLY A 257 8.93 9.40 -9.11
N LEU A 258 9.60 10.55 -9.20
CA LEU A 258 10.47 10.87 -10.33
C LEU A 258 11.68 9.95 -10.41
N ILE A 259 12.33 9.64 -9.29
CA ILE A 259 13.47 8.72 -9.25
C ILE A 259 13.06 7.34 -9.76
N PHE A 260 11.93 6.79 -9.29
CA PHE A 260 11.44 5.50 -9.77
C PHE A 260 11.02 5.54 -11.24
N LEU A 261 10.45 6.66 -11.71
CA LEU A 261 10.10 6.81 -13.12
C LEU A 261 11.36 6.83 -14.01
N VAL A 262 12.38 7.59 -13.61
CA VAL A 262 13.67 7.63 -14.31
C VAL A 262 14.32 6.26 -14.29
N LEU A 263 14.30 5.57 -13.15
CA LEU A 263 14.82 4.21 -13.04
C LEU A 263 14.08 3.24 -13.95
N ALA A 264 12.74 3.28 -14.00
CA ALA A 264 11.92 2.44 -14.87
C ALA A 264 12.26 2.65 -16.35
N ILE A 265 12.43 3.90 -16.77
CA ILE A 265 12.77 4.26 -18.15
C ILE A 265 14.23 3.91 -18.47
N ALA A 266 15.16 4.16 -17.55
CA ALA A 266 16.60 3.99 -17.78
C ALA A 266 17.11 2.56 -17.53
N LEU A 267 16.27 1.65 -17.03
CA LEU A 267 16.66 0.31 -16.61
C LEU A 267 17.40 -0.49 -17.69
N TYR A 268 16.81 -0.56 -18.89
CA TYR A 268 17.36 -1.29 -20.03
C TYR A 268 18.63 -0.64 -20.59
N PRO A 269 18.66 0.68 -20.85
CA PRO A 269 19.88 1.39 -21.20
C PRO A 269 21.00 1.23 -20.18
N LEU A 270 20.66 1.24 -18.89
CA LEU A 270 21.62 1.07 -17.80
C LEU A 270 22.28 -0.31 -17.86
N LEU A 271 21.49 -1.37 -18.02
CA LEU A 271 22.04 -2.73 -18.14
C LEU A 271 22.84 -2.93 -19.41
N ALA A 272 22.35 -2.40 -20.54
CA ALA A 272 23.09 -2.44 -21.79
C ALA A 272 24.45 -1.75 -21.68
N LEU A 273 24.55 -0.64 -20.94
CA LEU A 273 25.81 0.07 -20.72
C LEU A 273 26.70 -0.66 -19.71
N LEU A 274 26.12 -1.13 -18.60
CA LEU A 274 26.88 -1.67 -17.48
C LEU A 274 27.47 -3.05 -17.79
N HIS A 275 26.78 -3.86 -18.58
CA HIS A 275 27.22 -5.19 -18.97
C HIS A 275 28.60 -5.18 -19.68
N TYR A 276 28.86 -4.22 -20.55
CA TYR A 276 30.12 -4.15 -21.30
C TYR A 276 31.30 -3.55 -20.52
N ILE A 277 31.11 -3.17 -19.26
CA ILE A 277 32.20 -2.64 -18.45
C ILE A 277 33.03 -3.81 -17.89
N PRO A 278 34.33 -3.94 -18.22
CA PRO A 278 35.13 -5.16 -17.98
C PRO A 278 35.22 -5.67 -16.54
N ILE A 279 34.89 -4.84 -15.54
CA ILE A 279 34.92 -5.19 -14.11
C ILE A 279 33.53 -5.09 -13.49
N LEU A 280 32.78 -4.03 -13.83
CA LEU A 280 31.47 -3.75 -13.26
C LEU A 280 30.38 -4.66 -13.85
N GLY A 281 30.47 -5.01 -15.14
CA GLY A 281 29.51 -5.85 -15.85
C GLY A 281 29.33 -7.23 -15.21
N PRO A 282 30.40 -8.03 -15.06
CA PRO A 282 30.33 -9.35 -14.43
C PRO A 282 29.94 -9.29 -12.94
N TYR A 283 30.22 -8.18 -12.27
CA TYR A 283 29.88 -8.01 -10.85
C TYR A 283 28.39 -7.69 -10.66
N PHE A 284 27.79 -6.87 -11.53
CA PHE A 284 26.44 -6.33 -11.34
C PHE A 284 25.38 -6.92 -12.27
N THR A 285 25.76 -7.58 -13.37
CA THR A 285 24.83 -8.11 -14.37
C THR A 285 24.99 -9.61 -14.54
N PHE A 286 23.89 -10.28 -14.87
CA PHE A 286 23.87 -11.70 -15.19
C PHE A 286 22.99 -11.91 -16.43
N CYS A 287 23.50 -12.61 -17.44
CA CYS A 287 22.76 -12.83 -18.70
C CYS A 287 22.63 -14.32 -19.01
N GLY A 288 21.42 -14.74 -19.41
CA GLY A 288 21.18 -16.09 -19.90
C GLY A 288 21.76 -16.32 -21.30
N ASN A 289 21.91 -15.26 -22.10
CA ASN A 289 22.50 -15.32 -23.43
C ASN A 289 23.28 -14.03 -23.76
N GLU A 290 24.61 -14.09 -23.78
CA GLU A 290 25.49 -12.94 -24.04
C GLU A 290 25.28 -12.29 -25.42
N ALA A 291 24.65 -12.99 -26.38
CA ALA A 291 24.30 -12.43 -27.69
C ALA A 291 23.00 -11.58 -27.66
N GLN A 292 22.26 -11.59 -26.55
CA GLN A 292 20.96 -10.92 -26.40
C GLN A 292 20.96 -10.00 -25.18
N VAL A 293 21.79 -8.95 -25.23
CA VAL A 293 21.89 -7.92 -24.18
C VAL A 293 21.08 -6.70 -24.60
N PRO A 294 20.26 -6.09 -23.72
CA PRO A 294 19.94 -6.44 -22.33
C PRO A 294 18.75 -7.41 -22.17
N SER A 295 18.11 -7.89 -23.23
CA SER A 295 16.84 -8.62 -23.15
C SER A 295 16.90 -9.95 -22.40
N SER A 296 18.08 -10.59 -22.33
CA SER A 296 18.33 -11.80 -21.55
C SER A 296 19.11 -11.55 -20.26
N CYS A 297 19.32 -10.28 -19.90
CA CYS A 297 20.15 -9.85 -18.79
C CYS A 297 19.33 -9.28 -17.63
N THR A 298 19.79 -9.55 -16.42
CA THR A 298 19.19 -9.09 -15.17
C THR A 298 20.31 -8.65 -14.22
N PHE A 299 19.96 -8.13 -13.04
CA PHE A 299 20.99 -7.78 -12.05
C PHE A 299 21.48 -9.04 -11.33
N SER A 300 22.79 -9.07 -11.04
CA SER A 300 23.39 -10.15 -10.28
C SER A 300 22.89 -10.14 -8.83
N GLN A 301 23.05 -11.26 -8.12
CA GLN A 301 22.77 -11.32 -6.68
C GLN A 301 23.60 -10.31 -5.88
N GLN A 302 24.85 -10.04 -6.28
CA GLN A 302 25.70 -9.06 -5.62
C GLN A 302 25.13 -7.64 -5.74
N ALA A 303 24.59 -7.30 -6.91
CA ALA A 303 23.87 -6.05 -7.12
C ALA A 303 22.62 -5.98 -6.23
N GLY A 304 21.86 -7.08 -6.16
CA GLY A 304 20.69 -7.20 -5.29
C GLY A 304 21.04 -6.95 -3.83
N TYR A 305 22.07 -7.61 -3.29
CA TYR A 305 22.50 -7.42 -1.90
C TYR A 305 22.99 -6.00 -1.62
N LEU A 306 23.69 -5.37 -2.57
CA LEU A 306 24.11 -3.98 -2.41
C LEU A 306 22.90 -3.04 -2.32
N VAL A 307 21.92 -3.22 -3.21
CA VAL A 307 20.72 -2.38 -3.21
C VAL A 307 19.88 -2.62 -1.96
N ASP A 308 19.68 -3.87 -1.55
CA ASP A 308 19.03 -4.22 -0.28
C ASP A 308 19.73 -3.51 0.90
N ALA A 309 21.05 -3.64 1.02
CA ALA A 309 21.81 -2.99 2.09
C ALA A 309 21.64 -1.45 2.09
N ILE A 310 21.62 -0.82 0.92
CA ILE A 310 21.37 0.62 0.77
C ILE A 310 19.96 0.99 1.23
N VAL A 311 18.94 0.25 0.77
CA VAL A 311 17.53 0.48 1.11
C VAL A 311 17.30 0.30 2.61
N THR A 312 17.76 -0.83 3.15
CA THR A 312 17.66 -1.20 4.56
C THR A 312 18.36 -0.17 5.47
N SER A 313 19.60 0.21 5.13
CA SER A 313 20.34 1.24 5.88
C SER A 313 19.67 2.61 5.79
N GLY A 314 19.17 2.97 4.60
CA GLY A 314 18.45 4.23 4.38
C GLY A 314 17.20 4.35 5.26
N PHE A 315 16.39 3.28 5.35
CA PHE A 315 15.22 3.26 6.23
C PHE A 315 15.60 3.31 7.71
N PHE A 316 16.68 2.65 8.11
CA PHE A 316 17.19 2.76 9.47
C PHE A 316 17.61 4.20 9.81
N PHE A 317 18.31 4.89 8.92
CA PHE A 317 18.67 6.30 9.13
C PHE A 317 17.44 7.22 9.17
N LEU A 318 16.43 6.97 8.33
CA LEU A 318 15.16 7.72 8.37
C LEU A 318 14.42 7.50 9.70
N LEU A 319 14.40 6.28 10.23
CA LEU A 319 13.85 5.97 11.56
C LEU A 319 14.58 6.76 12.65
N MET A 320 15.91 6.71 12.66
CA MET A 320 16.72 7.45 13.64
C MET A 320 16.52 8.97 13.52
N GLY A 321 16.47 9.48 12.29
CA GLY A 321 16.17 10.88 12.00
C GLY A 321 14.79 11.31 12.49
N ALA A 322 13.77 10.45 12.35
CA ALA A 322 12.43 10.72 12.84
C ALA A 322 12.34 10.74 14.38
N ILE A 323 13.07 9.84 15.07
CA ILE A 323 13.20 9.85 16.53
C ILE A 323 13.82 11.17 17.00
N TRP A 324 14.92 11.58 16.35
CA TRP A 324 15.61 12.82 16.67
C TRP A 324 14.73 14.06 16.41
N ALA A 325 14.09 14.13 15.25
CA ALA A 325 13.25 15.25 14.84
C ALA A 325 11.91 15.33 15.57
N TRP A 326 11.52 14.30 16.35
CA TRP A 326 10.23 14.26 17.01
C TRP A 326 10.01 15.43 17.98
N LYS A 327 11.03 15.80 18.76
CA LYS A 327 10.91 16.86 19.78
C LYS A 327 10.73 18.23 19.15
N SER A 328 11.43 18.51 18.06
CA SER A 328 11.48 19.82 17.38
C SER A 328 10.44 19.96 16.26
N HIS A 329 10.17 18.89 15.51
CA HIS A 329 9.35 18.88 14.29
C HIS A 329 8.26 17.80 14.33
N ARG A 330 7.58 17.66 15.47
CA ARG A 330 6.53 16.65 15.72
C ARG A 330 5.49 16.51 14.60
N TYR A 331 5.03 17.62 14.03
CA TYR A 331 4.02 17.62 12.96
C TYR A 331 4.53 16.98 11.68
N LEU A 332 5.80 17.20 11.34
CA LEU A 332 6.45 16.61 10.17
C LEU A 332 6.55 15.10 10.31
N VAL A 333 7.02 14.63 11.47
CA VAL A 333 7.16 13.19 11.72
C VAL A 333 5.79 12.51 11.65
N LEU A 334 4.76 13.07 12.29
CA LEU A 334 3.43 12.46 12.30
C LEU A 334 2.76 12.46 10.92
N ILE A 335 2.80 13.59 10.20
CA ILE A 335 2.22 13.67 8.85
C ILE A 335 2.99 12.76 7.89
N GLY A 336 4.32 12.77 7.96
CA GLY A 336 5.20 11.91 7.17
C GLY A 336 4.89 10.43 7.39
N SER A 337 4.82 9.95 8.64
CA SER A 337 4.49 8.55 8.94
C SER A 337 3.10 8.15 8.44
N VAL A 338 2.09 9.00 8.65
CA VAL A 338 0.71 8.73 8.23
C VAL A 338 0.59 8.66 6.70
N VAL A 339 1.23 9.59 5.99
CA VAL A 339 1.24 9.62 4.51
C VAL A 339 2.05 8.44 3.97
N ALA A 340 3.17 8.07 4.60
CA ALA A 340 3.98 6.92 4.19
C ALA A 340 3.20 5.60 4.30
N VAL A 341 2.45 5.38 5.39
CA VAL A 341 1.60 4.18 5.52
C VAL A 341 0.54 4.14 4.42
N ALA A 342 -0.10 5.27 4.11
CA ALA A 342 -1.08 5.31 3.02
C ALA A 342 -0.42 5.05 1.65
N ALA A 343 0.81 5.53 1.44
CA ALA A 343 1.57 5.25 0.23
C ALA A 343 1.94 3.78 0.09
N ILE A 344 2.44 3.17 1.16
CA ILE A 344 2.72 1.73 1.21
C ILE A 344 1.45 0.94 0.94
N ALA A 345 0.33 1.31 1.56
CA ALA A 345 -0.96 0.64 1.36
C ALA A 345 -1.42 0.67 -0.10
N ALA A 346 -1.32 1.83 -0.75
CA ALA A 346 -1.63 1.97 -2.17
C ALA A 346 -0.66 1.16 -3.03
N THR A 347 0.65 1.26 -2.79
CA THR A 347 1.68 0.52 -3.52
C THR A 347 1.44 -0.98 -3.48
N THR A 348 1.05 -1.54 -2.33
CA THR A 348 0.79 -2.98 -2.22
C THR A 348 -0.26 -3.47 -3.22
N LEU A 349 -1.31 -2.68 -3.48
CA LEU A 349 -2.29 -2.97 -4.52
C LEU A 349 -1.72 -2.73 -5.91
N MET A 350 -1.09 -1.57 -6.15
CA MET A 350 -0.64 -1.15 -7.48
C MET A 350 0.49 -2.03 -8.04
N VAL A 351 1.30 -2.65 -7.19
CA VAL A 351 2.35 -3.58 -7.61
C VAL A 351 1.80 -4.99 -7.89
N HIS A 352 0.61 -5.31 -7.36
CA HIS A 352 0.06 -6.66 -7.36
C HIS A 352 -1.37 -6.69 -7.90
N THR A 353 -1.49 -6.31 -9.17
CA THR A 353 -2.72 -6.31 -9.99
C THR A 353 -2.88 -7.58 -10.82
N GLY A 354 -1.98 -8.55 -10.70
CA GLY A 354 -2.10 -9.87 -11.33
C GLY A 354 -3.29 -10.67 -10.76
N PRO A 355 -3.92 -11.55 -11.57
CA PRO A 355 -5.16 -12.24 -11.21
C PRO A 355 -5.02 -13.16 -9.98
N ASP A 356 -3.83 -13.71 -9.74
CA ASP A 356 -3.53 -14.57 -8.59
C ASP A 356 -3.16 -13.79 -7.31
N LYS A 357 -2.96 -12.48 -7.42
CA LYS A 357 -2.42 -11.62 -6.34
C LYS A 357 -3.39 -10.50 -5.93
N VAL A 358 -4.29 -10.11 -6.82
CA VAL A 358 -5.15 -8.93 -6.66
C VAL A 358 -6.06 -9.01 -5.44
N MET A 359 -6.61 -10.19 -5.12
CA MET A 359 -7.49 -10.33 -3.96
C MET A 359 -6.73 -10.10 -2.65
N VAL A 360 -5.56 -10.71 -2.49
CA VAL A 360 -4.75 -10.54 -1.28
C VAL A 360 -4.16 -9.14 -1.21
N SER A 361 -3.76 -8.55 -2.34
CA SER A 361 -3.27 -7.17 -2.39
C SER A 361 -4.35 -6.15 -1.98
N MET A 362 -5.61 -6.39 -2.37
CA MET A 362 -6.76 -5.60 -1.94
C MET A 362 -7.04 -5.74 -0.43
N ILE A 363 -6.95 -6.96 0.13
CA ILE A 363 -7.06 -7.17 1.59
C ILE A 363 -5.99 -6.34 2.30
N PHE A 364 -4.74 -6.41 1.84
CA PHE A 364 -3.61 -5.72 2.49
C PHE A 364 -3.72 -4.21 2.37
N CYS A 365 -4.11 -3.70 1.19
CA CYS A 365 -4.40 -2.30 0.97
C CYS A 365 -5.50 -1.80 1.93
N ALA A 366 -6.64 -2.49 1.98
CA ALA A 366 -7.75 -2.14 2.87
C ALA A 366 -7.34 -2.15 4.34
N GLY A 367 -6.68 -3.23 4.79
CA GLY A 367 -6.23 -3.39 6.17
C GLY A 367 -5.27 -2.28 6.59
N MET A 368 -4.27 -1.95 5.75
CA MET A 368 -3.33 -0.88 6.04
C MET A 368 -3.98 0.52 6.02
N LEU A 369 -4.92 0.79 5.12
CA LEU A 369 -5.67 2.07 5.11
C LEU A 369 -6.55 2.21 6.36
N ILE A 370 -7.21 1.13 6.79
CA ILE A 370 -7.98 1.09 8.04
C ILE A 370 -7.05 1.38 9.23
N LEU A 371 -5.90 0.72 9.30
CA LEU A 371 -4.90 0.96 10.35
C LEU A 371 -4.39 2.40 10.33
N ALA A 372 -4.12 2.98 9.16
CA ALA A 372 -3.73 4.38 9.01
C ALA A 372 -4.83 5.34 9.51
N ALA A 373 -6.10 5.04 9.21
CA ALA A 373 -7.25 5.81 9.69
C ALA A 373 -7.44 5.69 11.22
N ILE A 374 -7.20 4.52 11.80
CA ILE A 374 -7.22 4.31 13.25
C ILE A 374 -6.04 5.06 13.91
N TRP A 375 -4.85 4.94 13.35
CA TRP A 375 -3.64 5.59 13.86
C TRP A 375 -3.80 7.11 13.87
N THR A 376 -4.29 7.72 12.79
CA THR A 376 -4.60 9.16 12.76
C THR A 376 -5.63 9.57 13.82
N ALA A 377 -6.61 8.72 14.12
CA ALA A 377 -7.59 8.99 15.16
C ALA A 377 -6.98 8.96 16.57
N VAL A 378 -6.08 8.01 16.86
CA VAL A 378 -5.39 7.92 18.15
C VAL A 378 -4.38 9.06 18.30
N SER A 379 -3.64 9.39 17.24
CA SER A 379 -2.58 10.39 17.24
C SER A 379 -3.11 11.83 17.33
N ARG A 380 -4.38 12.10 16.99
CA ARG A 380 -5.01 13.41 17.24
C ARG A 380 -5.06 13.76 18.72
N ARG A 381 -5.31 12.78 19.59
CA ARG A 381 -5.44 12.99 21.05
C ARG A 381 -4.12 13.42 21.68
N GLU A 382 -3.01 13.13 21.03
CA GLU A 382 -1.67 13.58 21.41
C GLU A 382 -1.41 15.07 21.21
N PHE A 383 -2.27 15.75 20.46
CA PHE A 383 -2.29 17.21 20.29
C PHE A 383 -3.39 17.87 21.11
N ALA A 384 -4.15 17.11 21.91
CA ALA A 384 -5.15 17.67 22.80
C ALA A 384 -4.47 18.46 23.93
N VAL A 385 -5.02 19.64 24.23
CA VAL A 385 -4.48 20.60 25.22
C VAL A 385 -4.73 20.14 26.66
N VAL A 386 -5.65 19.18 26.86
CA VAL A 386 -6.02 18.69 28.20
C VAL A 386 -4.94 17.73 28.70
N GLY A 387 -4.36 18.06 29.85
CA GLY A 387 -3.33 17.24 30.51
C GLY A 387 -3.82 15.82 30.76
N GLU A 388 -3.09 14.85 30.22
CA GLU A 388 -3.43 13.43 30.38
C GLU A 388 -3.06 12.95 31.79
N LYS A 389 -3.96 12.20 32.43
CA LYS A 389 -3.62 11.49 33.68
C LYS A 389 -2.59 10.39 33.35
N ASN A 390 -1.55 10.26 34.18
CA ASN A 390 -0.60 9.17 34.05
C ASN A 390 -1.32 7.82 34.24
N LEU A 391 -1.13 6.90 33.30
CA LEU A 391 -1.83 5.61 33.23
C LEU A 391 -1.43 4.60 34.32
N GLY A 392 -0.47 4.94 35.20
CA GLY A 392 0.08 4.04 36.22
C GLY A 392 0.77 2.79 35.63
N CYS A 393 1.27 1.90 36.48
CA CYS A 393 1.90 0.65 36.05
C CYS A 393 0.93 -0.28 35.30
N LEU A 394 -0.33 -0.38 35.76
CA LEU A 394 -1.35 -1.22 35.11
C LEU A 394 -1.65 -0.75 33.67
N GLY A 395 -1.78 0.56 33.47
CA GLY A 395 -2.03 1.11 32.14
C GLY A 395 -0.81 0.99 31.22
N GLN A 396 0.42 0.97 31.75
CA GLN A 396 1.62 0.65 30.97
C GLN A 396 1.61 -0.81 30.47
N TRP A 397 1.26 -1.77 31.32
CA TRP A 397 1.11 -3.18 30.92
C TRP A 397 -0.01 -3.40 29.90
N LEU A 398 -1.14 -2.70 30.06
CA LEU A 398 -2.24 -2.74 29.08
C LEU A 398 -1.80 -2.17 27.72
N ILE A 399 -1.03 -1.08 27.70
CA ILE A 399 -0.46 -0.52 26.47
C ILE A 399 0.50 -1.53 25.81
N PHE A 400 1.42 -2.10 26.59
CA PHE A 400 2.37 -3.09 26.09
C PHE A 400 1.66 -4.31 25.50
N GLY A 401 0.69 -4.87 26.22
CA GLY A 401 -0.13 -5.98 25.74
C GLY A 401 -0.89 -5.64 24.46
N THR A 402 -1.41 -4.41 24.33
CA THR A 402 -2.19 -4.01 23.15
C THR A 402 -1.27 -3.97 21.93
N CYS A 403 -0.06 -3.44 22.10
CA CYS A 403 0.93 -3.40 21.03
C CYS A 403 1.47 -4.79 20.67
N LEU A 404 1.63 -5.67 21.66
CA LEU A 404 2.00 -7.06 21.40
C LEU A 404 0.92 -7.80 20.60
N PHE A 405 -0.36 -7.63 20.94
CA PHE A 405 -1.45 -8.24 20.17
C PHE A 405 -1.57 -7.67 18.76
N ILE A 406 -1.41 -6.36 18.61
CA ILE A 406 -1.37 -5.72 17.28
C ILE A 406 -0.18 -6.24 16.47
N TYR A 407 0.99 -6.41 17.10
CA TYR A 407 2.18 -7.01 16.50
C TYR A 407 1.92 -8.44 16.02
N LEU A 408 1.40 -9.30 16.89
CA LEU A 408 1.10 -10.70 16.55
C LEU A 408 0.01 -10.79 15.47
N GLY A 409 -1.02 -9.94 15.55
CA GLY A 409 -2.03 -9.81 14.50
C GLY A 409 -1.44 -9.36 13.17
N ALA A 410 -0.47 -8.44 13.16
CA ALA A 410 0.23 -8.03 11.95
C ALA A 410 0.99 -9.18 11.28
N PHE A 411 1.73 -9.97 12.07
CA PHE A 411 2.42 -11.17 11.56
C PHE A 411 1.43 -12.14 10.91
N ALA A 412 0.31 -12.39 11.57
CA ALA A 412 -0.76 -13.24 11.05
C ALA A 412 -1.35 -12.66 9.76
N PHE A 413 -1.58 -11.34 9.70
CA PHE A 413 -2.10 -10.65 8.52
C PHE A 413 -1.18 -10.81 7.31
N PHE A 414 0.12 -10.49 7.46
CA PHE A 414 1.07 -10.59 6.35
C PHE A 414 1.38 -12.04 5.94
N SER A 415 1.10 -13.02 6.80
CA SER A 415 1.27 -14.44 6.48
C SER A 415 0.21 -15.01 5.54
N ILE A 416 -0.84 -14.23 5.20
CA ILE A 416 -1.90 -14.62 4.25
C ILE A 416 -1.46 -14.45 2.80
N ALA A 417 -0.29 -13.83 2.58
CA ALA A 417 0.33 -13.69 1.26
C ALA A 417 0.30 -15.03 0.49
N PRO A 418 -0.15 -15.04 -0.79
CA PRO A 418 -0.15 -16.24 -1.60
C PRO A 418 1.29 -16.68 -1.89
N HIS A 419 1.51 -17.96 -2.19
CA HIS A 419 2.84 -18.48 -2.55
C HIS A 419 3.48 -17.74 -3.74
N SER A 420 2.66 -17.16 -4.62
CA SER A 420 3.12 -16.36 -5.77
C SER A 420 3.67 -14.97 -5.39
N TRP A 421 3.46 -14.53 -4.14
CA TRP A 421 4.24 -13.47 -3.51
C TRP A 421 5.51 -14.06 -2.93
N GLU A 422 6.47 -14.38 -3.82
CA GLU A 422 7.81 -14.89 -3.53
C GLU A 422 8.35 -14.38 -2.18
N PRO A 423 8.22 -15.12 -1.07
CA PRO A 423 8.80 -14.68 0.18
C PRO A 423 10.17 -15.34 0.29
N GLU A 424 11.21 -14.56 0.61
CA GLU A 424 12.55 -15.12 0.88
C GLU A 424 12.53 -16.14 2.04
N THR A 425 11.48 -16.10 2.87
CA THR A 425 11.26 -17.02 3.99
C THR A 425 9.80 -17.48 4.04
N ALA A 426 9.57 -18.77 4.25
CA ALA A 426 8.22 -19.29 4.45
C ALA A 426 7.52 -18.53 5.61
N PRO A 427 6.22 -18.20 5.49
CA PRO A 427 5.53 -17.47 6.54
C PRO A 427 5.55 -18.27 7.85
N ASN A 428 5.82 -17.57 8.97
CA ASN A 428 5.87 -18.18 10.30
C ASN A 428 4.53 -18.81 10.72
N ILE A 429 3.42 -18.34 10.14
CA ILE A 429 2.06 -18.85 10.39
C ILE A 429 1.51 -19.32 9.04
N PRO A 430 1.23 -20.61 8.84
CA PRO A 430 0.84 -21.10 7.53
C PRO A 430 -0.56 -20.61 7.15
N PHE A 431 -0.75 -20.34 5.86
CA PHE A 431 -2.04 -20.05 5.27
C PHE A 431 -2.18 -20.72 3.90
N VAL A 432 -3.27 -21.46 3.70
CA VAL A 432 -3.68 -22.03 2.41
C VAL A 432 -5.21 -21.94 2.36
N ALA A 433 -5.73 -21.21 1.38
CA ALA A 433 -7.16 -20.96 1.21
C ALA A 433 -7.94 -22.22 0.80
N GLY A 434 -9.24 -22.26 1.14
CA GLY A 434 -10.18 -23.24 0.59
C GLY A 434 -10.39 -24.50 1.42
N ALA A 435 -10.76 -24.39 2.70
CA ALA A 435 -11.09 -25.56 3.53
C ALA A 435 -12.28 -26.38 2.99
N ILE A 436 -13.30 -25.73 2.41
CA ILE A 436 -14.49 -26.37 1.82
C ILE A 436 -14.35 -26.54 0.31
N ILE A 437 -13.87 -25.50 -0.37
CA ILE A 437 -13.62 -25.51 -1.81
C ILE A 437 -12.13 -25.26 -2.03
N GLN A 438 -11.40 -26.35 -2.22
CA GLN A 438 -9.95 -26.33 -2.41
C GLN A 438 -9.58 -25.84 -3.81
N ALA A 439 -8.42 -25.20 -3.93
CA ALA A 439 -7.81 -24.93 -5.22
C ALA A 439 -7.55 -26.25 -5.98
N PRO A 440 -7.69 -26.27 -7.31
CA PRO A 440 -7.29 -27.42 -8.10
C PRO A 440 -5.79 -27.70 -7.94
N LEU A 441 -5.39 -28.98 -8.03
CA LEU A 441 -3.97 -29.35 -7.96
C LEU A 441 -3.18 -28.66 -9.07
N ALA A 442 -2.03 -28.07 -8.70
CA ALA A 442 -1.07 -27.56 -9.67
C ALA A 442 -0.58 -28.70 -10.58
N ALA A 443 -0.40 -28.41 -11.87
CA ALA A 443 0.06 -29.40 -12.84
C ALA A 443 1.41 -30.00 -12.40
N GLY A 444 1.45 -31.32 -12.20
CA GLY A 444 2.64 -32.05 -11.74
C GLY A 444 2.74 -32.25 -10.21
N ALA A 445 1.82 -31.68 -9.42
CA ALA A 445 1.74 -31.98 -8.00
C ALA A 445 1.13 -33.37 -7.76
N THR A 446 1.83 -34.23 -7.03
CA THR A 446 1.36 -35.57 -6.67
C THR A 446 0.54 -35.61 -5.38
N THR A 447 0.55 -34.52 -4.62
CA THR A 447 -0.19 -34.41 -3.36
C THR A 447 -0.89 -33.06 -3.26
N PRO A 448 -2.17 -33.04 -2.84
CA PRO A 448 -2.89 -31.78 -2.60
C PRO A 448 -2.33 -31.09 -1.35
N GLU A 449 -2.09 -29.78 -1.42
CA GLU A 449 -1.80 -28.98 -0.23
C GLU A 449 -3.07 -28.86 0.61
N LEU A 450 -3.00 -29.30 1.87
CA LEU A 450 -4.12 -29.18 2.80
C LEU A 450 -4.34 -27.71 3.15
N ALA A 451 -5.60 -27.27 3.09
CA ALA A 451 -6.01 -25.94 3.52
C ALA A 451 -5.60 -25.67 4.98
N LYS A 452 -5.10 -24.46 5.25
CA LYS A 452 -4.62 -24.02 6.57
C LYS A 452 -5.13 -22.61 6.84
N GLY A 453 -5.93 -22.45 7.89
CA GLY A 453 -6.57 -21.17 8.25
C GLY A 453 -5.90 -20.43 9.41
N ASP A 454 -4.77 -20.94 9.92
CA ASP A 454 -4.16 -20.51 11.19
C ASP A 454 -3.88 -18.99 11.23
N ALA A 455 -3.45 -18.42 10.11
CA ALA A 455 -3.21 -16.99 9.98
C ALA A 455 -4.48 -16.14 10.18
N VAL A 456 -5.61 -16.54 9.60
CA VAL A 456 -6.88 -15.81 9.74
C VAL A 456 -7.42 -15.96 11.17
N VAL A 457 -7.34 -17.16 11.74
CA VAL A 457 -7.76 -17.42 13.13
C VAL A 457 -6.94 -16.60 14.11
N MET A 458 -5.61 -16.59 13.97
CA MET A 458 -4.72 -15.83 14.82
C MET A 458 -4.98 -14.32 14.70
N LEU A 459 -5.19 -13.81 13.48
CA LEU A 459 -5.53 -12.40 13.27
C LEU A 459 -6.81 -12.00 14.03
N ILE A 460 -7.88 -12.79 13.91
CA ILE A 460 -9.16 -12.52 14.58
C ILE A 460 -8.96 -12.54 16.10
N LEU A 461 -8.29 -13.57 16.62
CA LEU A 461 -8.07 -13.72 18.06
C LEU A 461 -7.24 -12.57 18.63
N MET A 462 -6.12 -12.21 17.99
CA MET A 462 -5.29 -11.09 18.42
C MET A 462 -6.02 -9.75 18.29
N GLY A 463 -6.81 -9.55 17.23
CA GLY A 463 -7.62 -8.36 17.03
C GLY A 463 -8.69 -8.18 18.12
N VAL A 464 -9.39 -9.25 18.50
CA VAL A 464 -10.38 -9.24 19.59
C VAL A 464 -9.71 -8.91 20.93
N LEU A 465 -8.58 -9.55 21.24
CA LEU A 465 -7.83 -9.28 22.47
C LEU A 465 -7.32 -7.84 22.52
N ALA A 466 -6.79 -7.32 21.41
CA ALA A 466 -6.37 -5.92 21.30
C ALA A 466 -7.56 -4.95 21.50
N LEU A 467 -8.73 -5.25 20.93
CA LEU A 467 -9.94 -4.44 21.08
C LEU A 467 -10.42 -4.40 22.54
N ILE A 468 -10.41 -5.55 23.22
CA ILE A 468 -10.76 -5.64 24.65
C ILE A 468 -9.80 -4.77 25.48
N GLN A 469 -8.48 -4.88 25.27
CA GLN A 469 -7.52 -4.06 26.00
C GLN A 469 -7.66 -2.57 25.68
N PHE A 470 -7.92 -2.22 24.42
CA PHE A 470 -8.14 -0.84 24.00
C PHE A 470 -9.41 -0.24 24.62
N TYR A 471 -10.46 -1.03 24.81
CA TYR A 471 -11.66 -0.62 25.55
C TYR A 471 -11.33 -0.25 27.00
N PHE A 472 -10.58 -1.10 27.71
CA PHE A 472 -10.14 -0.80 29.08
C PHE A 472 -9.22 0.41 29.15
N LEU A 473 -8.29 0.57 28.20
CA LEU A 473 -7.41 1.74 28.11
C LEU A 473 -8.20 3.05 27.94
N ASN A 474 -9.16 3.08 27.02
CA ASN A 474 -10.01 4.27 26.83
C ASN A 474 -10.86 4.57 28.05
N ARG A 475 -11.48 3.54 28.65
CA ARG A 475 -12.28 3.71 29.87
C ARG A 475 -11.46 4.29 31.01
N ASN A 476 -10.23 3.83 31.20
CA ASN A 476 -9.38 4.24 32.32
C ASN A 476 -8.65 5.57 32.07
N ARG A 477 -8.35 5.94 30.83
CA ARG A 477 -7.69 7.22 30.47
C ARG A 477 -8.61 8.44 30.64
N TYR A 478 -9.92 8.27 30.51
CA TYR A 478 -10.91 9.37 30.53
C TYR A 478 -11.92 9.32 31.68
N LYS A 479 -11.72 8.45 32.69
CA LYS A 479 -12.46 8.58 33.95
C LYS A 479 -12.09 9.90 34.61
N ILE A 480 -13.03 10.84 34.57
CA ILE A 480 -13.06 12.06 35.40
C ILE A 480 -13.17 11.61 36.84
#